data_AF-A0AAN4F1R7-F1
#
_entry.id   AF-A0AAN4F1R7-F1
#
_cell.length_a   1.000
_cell.length_b   1.000
_cell.length_c   1.000
_cell.angle_alpha   90.00
_cell.angle_beta   90.00
_cell.angle_gamma   90.00
#
_symmetry.space_group_name_H-M   'P 1'
#
loop_
_entity.id
_entity.type
_entity.pdbx_description
1 polymer ?
#
loop_
_entity_poly.entity_id
_entity_poly.type
_entity_poly.pdbx_seq_one_letter_code
_entity_poly.pdbx_strand_id
1 'polypeptide(L)'
;MKYTMKVYKESAKHPSYLESRFGKGKTGNSFLFEGHRWAYEHTSFDDDGDYDLLYRFDDKPYPEDVSVTVASDDMTLRDYFAAKFMQGVCANPDKLYDDEPLAKEAYAMADAMLRARESS
;
A
#
# COMPACT_ATOMS: atom_id res chain seq x y z
N MET A 1 10.30 0.94 -3.52
CA MET A 1 9.87 0.01 -4.61
C MET A 1 9.45 0.88 -5.80
N LYS A 2 9.73 0.50 -7.07
CA LYS A 2 9.34 1.33 -8.22
C LYS A 2 7.88 1.07 -8.57
N TYR A 3 7.03 2.09 -8.44
CA TYR A 3 5.62 2.00 -8.85
C TYR A 3 5.46 2.53 -10.26
N THR A 4 4.71 1.78 -11.09
CA THR A 4 4.47 2.15 -12.49
C THR A 4 2.98 2.16 -12.80
N MET A 5 2.58 3.01 -13.74
CA MET A 5 1.20 3.12 -14.23
C MET A 5 1.20 3.18 -15.75
N LYS A 6 0.35 2.35 -16.38
CA LYS A 6 0.09 2.42 -17.82
C LYS A 6 -1.13 3.29 -18.08
N VAL A 7 -0.99 4.29 -18.94
CA VAL A 7 -2.11 5.14 -19.39
C VAL A 7 -2.37 4.89 -20.87
N TYR A 8 -3.39 4.08 -21.16
CA TYR A 8 -3.80 3.74 -22.53
C TYR A 8 -4.54 4.89 -23.19
N LYS A 9 -4.31 5.09 -24.49
CA LYS A 9 -4.97 6.12 -25.32
C LYS A 9 -6.50 6.02 -25.31
N GLU A 10 -7.01 4.80 -25.32
CA GLU A 10 -8.45 4.51 -25.35
C GLU A 10 -9.10 4.45 -23.95
N SER A 11 -8.31 4.68 -22.88
CA SER A 11 -8.86 4.65 -21.52
C SER A 11 -9.69 5.90 -21.21
N ALA A 12 -10.73 5.74 -20.39
CA ALA A 12 -11.58 6.86 -19.95
C ALA A 12 -10.79 7.95 -19.20
N LYS A 13 -9.63 7.63 -18.63
CA LYS A 13 -8.73 8.55 -17.92
C LYS A 13 -7.70 9.24 -18.81
N HIS A 14 -7.63 8.90 -20.10
CA HIS A 14 -6.70 9.51 -21.03
C HIS A 14 -6.89 11.04 -21.18
N PRO A 15 -8.13 11.59 -21.25
CA PRO A 15 -8.31 13.04 -21.33
C PRO A 15 -7.80 13.80 -20.11
N SER A 16 -8.12 13.34 -18.89
CA SER A 16 -7.64 13.96 -17.65
C SER A 16 -6.12 13.80 -17.48
N TYR A 17 -5.56 12.68 -17.94
CA TYR A 17 -4.12 12.49 -18.03
C TYR A 17 -3.44 13.54 -18.92
N LEU A 18 -3.98 13.80 -20.12
CA LEU A 18 -3.43 14.80 -21.04
C LEU A 18 -3.44 16.21 -20.43
N GLU A 19 -4.51 16.56 -19.71
CA GLU A 19 -4.59 17.82 -18.97
C GLU A 19 -3.52 17.94 -17.90
N SER A 20 -3.29 16.88 -17.11
CA SER A 20 -2.23 16.82 -16.12
C SER A 20 -0.83 16.89 -16.74
N ARG A 21 -0.62 16.16 -17.85
CA ARG A 21 0.64 16.07 -18.59
C ARG A 21 1.07 17.40 -19.21
N PHE A 22 0.13 18.15 -19.78
CA PHE A 22 0.40 19.42 -20.46
C PHE A 22 -0.03 20.66 -19.65
N GLY A 23 -0.53 20.44 -18.43
CA GLY A 23 -1.05 21.49 -17.56
C GLY A 23 0.03 22.32 -16.86
N LYS A 24 -0.42 23.39 -16.19
CA LYS A 24 0.44 24.36 -15.48
C LYS A 24 1.15 23.78 -14.25
N GLY A 25 0.71 22.62 -13.73
CA GLY A 25 1.32 21.93 -12.59
C GLY A 25 2.53 21.06 -12.93
N LYS A 26 2.94 21.02 -14.20
CA LYS A 26 4.12 20.27 -14.67
C LYS A 26 5.41 20.89 -14.15
N THR A 27 6.34 20.05 -13.70
CA THR A 27 7.69 20.45 -13.29
C THR A 27 8.70 19.50 -13.94
N GLY A 28 9.43 20.00 -14.95
CA GLY A 28 10.33 19.17 -15.75
C GLY A 28 9.59 18.00 -16.42
N ASN A 29 10.06 16.78 -16.17
CA ASN A 29 9.45 15.55 -16.68
C ASN A 29 8.39 14.96 -15.74
N SER A 30 7.95 15.70 -14.72
CA SER A 30 6.96 15.25 -13.74
C SER A 30 5.70 16.10 -13.70
N PHE A 31 4.57 15.52 -13.29
CA PHE A 31 3.28 16.19 -13.18
C PHE A 31 2.39 15.51 -12.11
N LEU A 32 1.36 16.23 -11.65
CA LEU A 32 0.38 15.70 -10.71
C LEU A 32 -0.76 15.00 -11.46
N PHE A 33 -1.02 13.75 -11.14
CA PHE A 33 -2.12 12.96 -11.70
C PHE A 33 -2.60 11.95 -10.66
N GLU A 34 -3.93 11.85 -10.48
CA GLU A 34 -4.57 10.96 -9.48
C GLU A 34 -3.98 11.11 -8.06
N GLY A 35 -3.66 12.35 -7.65
CA GLY A 35 -3.14 12.65 -6.30
C GLY A 35 -1.65 12.39 -6.08
N HIS A 36 -0.93 11.85 -7.08
CA HIS A 36 0.49 11.55 -6.99
C HIS A 36 1.32 12.34 -8.01
N ARG A 37 2.63 12.47 -7.75
CA ARG A 37 3.59 13.04 -8.70
C ARG A 37 4.22 11.93 -9.53
N TRP A 38 3.93 11.94 -10.82
CA TRP A 38 4.38 10.95 -11.80
C TRP A 38 5.43 11.55 -12.73
N ALA A 39 6.33 10.71 -13.25
CA ALA A 39 7.28 11.02 -14.31
C ALA A 39 7.23 9.94 -15.40
N TYR A 40 7.74 10.26 -16.59
CA TYR A 40 7.73 9.35 -17.73
C TYR A 40 8.86 8.33 -17.65
N GLU A 41 8.50 7.04 -17.76
CA GLU A 41 9.47 5.98 -18.00
C GLU A 41 9.61 5.71 -19.50
N HIS A 42 8.46 5.51 -20.17
CA HIS A 42 8.38 5.33 -21.61
C HIS A 42 7.18 6.12 -22.15
N THR A 43 7.39 6.80 -23.28
CA THR A 43 6.34 7.45 -24.05
C THR A 43 6.40 6.92 -25.47
N SER A 44 5.26 6.73 -26.12
CA SER A 44 5.13 6.09 -27.43
C SER A 44 6.07 6.64 -28.53
N PHE A 45 7.29 6.10 -28.59
CA PHE A 45 8.28 6.19 -29.68
C PHE A 45 8.84 4.81 -30.04
N ASP A 46 8.25 3.74 -29.51
CA ASP A 46 8.59 2.34 -29.69
C ASP A 46 7.35 1.54 -30.09
N ASP A 47 7.54 0.59 -31.03
CA ASP A 47 6.53 -0.09 -31.86
C ASP A 47 5.51 -1.00 -31.11
N ASP A 48 5.44 -0.94 -29.76
CA ASP A 48 4.68 -1.88 -28.92
C ASP A 48 3.66 -1.24 -27.93
N GLY A 49 3.36 0.07 -28.02
CA GLY A 49 2.57 0.73 -26.96
C GLY A 49 1.46 1.68 -27.39
N ASP A 50 0.20 1.26 -27.19
CA ASP A 50 -0.98 2.14 -27.13
C ASP A 50 -1.07 2.95 -25.82
N TYR A 51 0.01 3.05 -25.05
CA TYR A 51 0.04 3.64 -23.72
C TYR A 51 1.35 4.38 -23.38
N ASP A 52 1.26 5.35 -22.48
CA ASP A 52 2.42 5.93 -21.79
C ASP A 52 2.68 5.18 -20.47
N LEU A 53 3.94 4.84 -20.19
CA LEU A 53 4.36 4.25 -18.91
C LEU A 53 4.89 5.34 -17.99
N LEU A 54 4.21 5.51 -16.87
CA LEU A 54 4.57 6.45 -15.82
C LEU A 54 5.23 5.70 -14.67
N TYR A 55 6.15 6.35 -13.98
CA TYR A 55 6.66 5.89 -12.70
C TYR A 55 6.58 7.01 -11.66
N ARG A 56 6.52 6.65 -10.38
CA ARG A 56 6.58 7.61 -9.27
C ARG A 56 7.70 7.28 -8.30
N PHE A 57 8.14 8.33 -7.60
CA PHE A 57 9.26 8.30 -6.66
C PHE A 57 8.81 8.05 -5.21
N ASP A 58 7.51 8.07 -4.93
CA ASP A 58 6.99 7.83 -3.58
C ASP A 58 6.85 6.33 -3.28
N ASP A 59 7.00 5.96 -2.00
CA ASP A 59 6.93 4.57 -1.55
C ASP A 59 5.49 4.06 -1.33
N LYS A 60 4.46 4.89 -1.56
CA LYS A 60 3.08 4.54 -1.23
C LYS A 60 2.39 3.89 -2.42
N PRO A 61 1.94 2.61 -2.35
CA PRO A 61 1.15 1.97 -3.41
C PRO A 61 -0.13 2.74 -3.72
N TYR A 62 -0.68 2.57 -4.92
CA TYR A 62 -1.98 3.15 -5.27
C TYR A 62 -3.05 2.46 -4.40
N PRO A 63 -4.09 3.14 -3.89
CA PRO A 63 -5.21 2.50 -3.20
C PRO A 63 -5.73 1.17 -3.79
N GLU A 64 -5.95 1.02 -5.11
CA GLU A 64 -6.24 -0.28 -5.75
C GLU A 64 -5.08 -1.27 -5.85
N ASP A 65 -3.83 -0.79 -5.90
CA ASP A 65 -2.62 -1.62 -5.92
C ASP A 65 -2.21 -2.05 -4.50
N VAL A 66 -2.86 -1.50 -3.47
CA VAL A 66 -2.96 -2.18 -2.18
C VAL A 66 -3.92 -3.35 -2.38
N SER A 67 -3.42 -4.39 -3.05
CA SER A 67 -3.93 -5.71 -2.77
C SER A 67 -3.75 -5.89 -1.26
N VAL A 68 -4.85 -5.85 -0.52
CA VAL A 68 -4.89 -6.31 0.87
C VAL A 68 -4.70 -7.82 0.81
N THR A 69 -3.52 -8.27 0.40
CA THR A 69 -3.01 -9.57 0.79
C THR A 69 -2.46 -9.39 2.19
N VAL A 70 -3.36 -9.18 3.15
CA VAL A 70 -3.20 -9.91 4.41
C VAL A 70 -3.11 -11.36 3.94
N ALA A 71 -2.02 -12.07 4.24
CA ALA A 71 -1.91 -13.49 3.97
C ALA A 71 -3.06 -14.21 4.68
N SER A 72 -4.23 -14.27 4.06
CA SER A 72 -5.49 -14.66 4.68
C SER A 72 -5.66 -16.17 4.75
N ASP A 73 -4.86 -16.91 3.99
CA ASP A 73 -5.00 -18.36 3.90
C ASP A 73 -4.26 -19.09 5.04
N ASP A 74 -3.23 -18.45 5.63
CA ASP A 74 -2.44 -19.01 6.73
C ASP A 74 -2.61 -18.25 8.07
N MET A 75 -3.25 -17.07 8.09
CA MET A 75 -3.48 -16.32 9.32
C MET A 75 -4.72 -16.83 10.06
N THR A 76 -4.52 -17.25 11.29
CA THR A 76 -5.60 -17.66 12.19
C THR A 76 -6.17 -16.46 12.95
N LEU A 77 -7.37 -16.64 13.53
CA LEU A 77 -7.96 -15.65 14.45
C LEU A 77 -7.04 -15.36 15.66
N ARG A 78 -6.18 -16.31 16.02
CA ARG A 78 -5.14 -16.15 17.04
C ARG A 78 -4.11 -15.11 16.63
N ASP A 79 -3.62 -15.17 15.38
CA ASP A 79 -2.63 -14.22 14.85
C ASP A 79 -3.21 -12.81 14.77
N TYR A 80 -4.49 -12.69 14.44
CA TYR A 80 -5.21 -11.42 14.47
C TYR A 80 -5.25 -10.81 15.87
N PHE A 81 -5.63 -11.58 16.89
CA PHE A 81 -5.67 -11.08 18.28
C PHE A 81 -4.28 -10.73 18.82
N ALA A 82 -3.27 -11.54 18.51
CA ALA A 82 -1.88 -11.25 18.89
C ALA A 82 -1.41 -9.94 18.25
N ALA A 83 -1.66 -9.74 16.95
CA ALA A 83 -1.31 -8.50 16.25
C ALA A 83 -2.02 -7.27 16.84
N LYS A 84 -3.30 -7.41 17.25
CA LYS A 84 -4.04 -6.33 17.91
C LYS A 84 -3.50 -5.99 19.29
N PHE A 85 -3.07 -6.98 20.06
CA PHE A 85 -2.40 -6.75 21.33
C PHE A 85 -1.08 -5.98 21.12
N MET A 86 -0.23 -6.45 20.20
CA MET A 86 1.03 -5.78 19.85
C MET A 86 0.80 -4.35 19.37
N GLN A 87 -0.23 -4.10 18.56
CA GLN A 87 -0.57 -2.76 18.08
C GLN A 87 -0.83 -1.78 19.23
N GLY A 88 -1.59 -2.19 20.25
CA GLY A 88 -1.86 -1.35 21.42
C GLY A 88 -0.64 -1.17 22.32
N VAL A 89 0.16 -2.22 22.45
CA VAL A 89 1.42 -2.24 23.20
C VAL A 89 2.45 -1.28 22.60
N CYS A 90 2.68 -1.34 21.29
CA CYS A 90 3.68 -0.54 20.59
C CYS A 90 3.29 0.94 20.45
N ALA A 91 2.03 1.29 20.73
CA ALA A 91 1.57 2.67 20.76
C ALA A 91 2.06 3.44 22.01
N ASN A 92 2.67 2.76 23.00
CA ASN A 92 3.22 3.40 24.18
C ASN A 92 4.65 3.95 23.91
N PRO A 93 4.86 5.27 23.94
CA PRO A 93 6.15 5.90 23.62
C PRO A 93 7.25 5.66 24.67
N ASP A 94 6.88 5.28 25.90
CA ASP A 94 7.83 5.14 27.02
C ASP A 94 8.32 3.71 27.23
N LYS A 95 8.00 2.79 26.30
CA LYS A 95 8.05 1.37 26.61
C LYS A 95 9.27 0.69 25.99
N LEU A 96 10.09 0.11 26.86
CA LEU A 96 11.22 -0.76 26.55
C LEU A 96 10.71 -2.20 26.46
N TYR A 97 10.39 -2.65 25.25
CA TYR A 97 10.06 -4.06 25.03
C TYR A 97 11.23 -4.77 24.39
N ASP A 98 11.48 -5.98 24.87
CA ASP A 98 12.21 -6.98 24.11
C ASP A 98 11.23 -7.71 23.19
N ASP A 99 11.60 -7.88 21.92
CA ASP A 99 10.72 -8.44 20.88
C ASP A 99 10.23 -9.87 21.20
N GLU A 100 11.12 -10.71 21.74
CA GLU A 100 10.81 -12.11 22.05
C GLU A 100 9.77 -12.27 23.18
N PRO A 101 9.92 -11.63 24.36
CA PRO A 101 8.89 -11.63 25.39
C PRO A 101 7.56 -11.10 24.90
N LEU A 102 7.58 -10.00 24.13
CA LEU A 102 6.36 -9.38 23.64
C LEU A 102 5.56 -10.30 22.71
N ALA A 103 6.26 -11.06 21.84
CA ALA A 103 5.62 -12.05 20.99
C ALA A 103 4.89 -13.14 21.80
N LYS A 104 5.51 -13.64 22.86
CA LYS A 104 4.91 -14.66 23.73
C LYS A 104 3.69 -14.12 24.47
N GLU A 105 3.76 -12.90 24.99
CA GLU A 105 2.64 -12.24 25.67
C GLU A 105 1.44 -12.02 24.73
N ALA A 106 1.70 -11.61 23.49
CA ALA A 106 0.66 -11.39 22.49
C ALA A 106 -0.12 -12.66 22.17
N TYR A 107 0.57 -13.80 21.98
CA TYR A 107 -0.09 -15.09 21.75
C TYR A 107 -0.82 -15.60 23.00
N ALA A 108 -0.27 -15.40 24.19
CA ALA A 108 -0.95 -15.75 25.43
C ALA A 108 -2.27 -14.98 25.61
N MET A 109 -2.28 -13.69 25.25
CA MET A 109 -3.49 -12.86 25.25
C MET A 109 -4.50 -13.36 24.20
N ALA A 110 -4.05 -13.68 22.99
CA ALA A 110 -4.90 -14.26 21.95
C ALA A 110 -5.59 -15.57 22.42
N ASP A 111 -4.83 -16.46 23.06
CA ASP A 111 -5.35 -17.72 23.62
C ASP A 111 -6.35 -17.48 24.76
N ALA A 112 -6.18 -16.41 25.54
CA ALA A 112 -7.15 -16.01 26.56
C ALA A 112 -8.46 -15.49 25.94
N MET A 113 -8.38 -14.69 24.87
CA MET A 113 -9.55 -14.17 24.15
C MET A 113 -10.37 -15.29 23.49
N LEU A 114 -9.70 -16.26 22.89
CA LEU A 114 -10.35 -17.43 22.28
C LEU A 114 -11.07 -18.28 23.33
N ARG A 115 -10.43 -18.58 24.46
CA ARG A 115 -11.06 -19.32 25.58
C ARG A 115 -12.28 -18.59 26.14
N ALA A 116 -12.19 -17.26 26.33
CA ALA A 116 -13.30 -16.46 26.84
C ALA A 116 -14.53 -16.52 25.90
N ARG A 117 -14.29 -16.55 24.59
CA ARG A 117 -15.34 -16.72 23.57
C ARG A 117 -15.99 -18.10 23.65
N GLU A 118 -15.21 -19.16 23.84
CA GLU A 118 -15.74 -20.53 23.95
C GLU A 118 -16.54 -20.77 25.23
N SER A 119 -16.27 -19.98 26.29
CA SER A 119 -17.00 -20.05 27.56
C SER A 119 -18.26 -19.17 27.65
N SER A 120 -18.65 -18.49 26.56
CA SER A 120 -19.81 -17.59 26.48
C SER A 120 -20.96 -18.23 25.69
#